data_AF-A0A9D6YVI8-F1
#
_entry.id   AF-A0A9D6YVI8-F1
#
_cell.length_a   1.000
_cell.length_b   1.000
_cell.length_c   1.000
_cell.angle_alpha   90.00
_cell.angle_beta   90.00
_cell.angle_gamma   90.00
#
_symmetry.space_group_name_H-M   'P 1'
#
loop_
_entity.id
_entity.type
_entity.pdbx_description
1 polymer ?
#
loop_
_entity_poly.entity_id
_entity_poly.type
_entity_poly.pdbx_seq_one_letter_code
_entity_poly.pdbx_strand_id
1 'polypeptide(L)'
;MRKYLFTLAPFILAVGMLSPARAASIRFEAVSGVTDGTYNIGPYRIQVDGVEFQAMCYDFQHSVSGGQTWQANLLTLTDLSLAYFTGVPGYQEKYAEEMWLYSQLLTANSATARVGIQHAAWLLFTPSAPSAGATAWLSAATAARLAGFPGIDLSTYRVVNSLPGAPLVQGFIIGGFPPASVPEPAPYVATGAGLVLLAVWKRRR
;
A
#
# COMPACT_ATOMS: atom_id res chain seq x y z
N MET A 1 -55.35 41.32 -3.78
CA MET A 1 -54.71 40.30 -4.64
C MET A 1 -53.24 40.15 -4.24
N ARG A 2 -52.87 38.94 -3.83
CA ARG A 2 -51.55 38.30 -3.66
C ARG A 2 -50.29 39.17 -3.40
N LYS A 3 -49.76 39.03 -2.18
CA LYS A 3 -48.41 39.44 -1.76
C LYS A 3 -47.38 38.41 -2.27
N TYR A 4 -46.31 38.85 -2.93
CA TYR A 4 -45.18 38.00 -3.31
C TYR A 4 -44.14 38.01 -2.17
N LEU A 5 -43.99 36.87 -1.48
CA LEU A 5 -42.85 36.63 -0.59
C LEU A 5 -41.71 36.02 -1.43
N PHE A 6 -40.63 36.77 -1.61
CA PHE A 6 -39.34 36.24 -2.06
C PHE A 6 -38.59 35.69 -0.84
N THR A 7 -38.53 34.37 -0.70
CA THR A 7 -37.63 33.71 0.26
C THR A 7 -36.35 33.30 -0.46
N LEU A 8 -35.26 34.02 -0.19
CA LEU A 8 -33.88 33.61 -0.46
C LEU A 8 -33.55 32.38 0.41
N ALA A 9 -33.19 31.27 -0.23
CA ALA A 9 -32.63 30.10 0.45
C ALA A 9 -31.09 30.15 0.40
N PRO A 10 -30.38 29.88 1.51
CA PRO A 10 -28.93 29.90 1.52
C PRO A 10 -28.36 28.63 0.88
N PHE A 11 -27.45 28.80 -0.07
CA PHE A 11 -26.70 27.73 -0.71
C PHE A 11 -25.55 27.33 0.25
N ILE A 12 -25.77 26.30 1.08
CA ILE A 12 -24.71 25.74 1.92
C ILE A 12 -23.84 24.86 1.03
N LEU A 13 -22.68 25.40 0.65
CA LEU A 13 -21.62 24.69 -0.07
C LEU A 13 -20.93 23.73 0.91
N ALA A 14 -21.40 22.49 1.00
CA ALA A 14 -20.70 21.44 1.75
C ALA A 14 -19.46 21.02 0.95
N VAL A 15 -18.31 21.58 1.33
CA VAL A 15 -16.98 21.14 0.87
C VAL A 15 -16.79 19.71 1.36
N GLY A 16 -16.89 18.75 0.45
CA GLY A 16 -16.54 17.36 0.73
C GLY A 16 -15.06 17.28 1.09
N MET A 17 -14.77 16.82 2.29
CA MET A 17 -13.42 16.55 2.76
C MET A 17 -12.83 15.41 1.94
N LEU A 18 -12.08 15.76 0.90
CA LEU A 18 -11.03 14.90 0.37
C LEU A 18 -9.97 14.82 1.46
N SER A 19 -9.95 13.74 2.26
CA SER A 19 -8.82 13.49 3.16
C SER A 19 -7.57 13.36 2.30
N PRO A 20 -6.61 14.31 2.35
CA PRO A 20 -5.35 14.11 1.67
C PRO A 20 -4.66 12.88 2.28
N ALA A 21 -3.97 12.09 1.46
CA ALA A 21 -3.07 11.06 1.95
C ALA A 21 -2.12 11.69 2.96
N ARG A 22 -2.28 11.36 4.24
CA ARG A 22 -1.47 11.90 5.33
C ARG A 22 -0.22 11.03 5.46
N ALA A 23 0.93 11.67 5.63
CA ALA A 23 2.16 11.00 6.03
C ALA A 23 1.95 10.27 7.37
N ALA A 24 2.40 9.02 7.45
CA ALA A 24 2.38 8.22 8.67
C ALA A 24 3.74 8.29 9.38
N SER A 25 3.71 8.30 10.71
CA SER A 25 4.91 8.21 11.54
C SER A 25 5.34 6.75 11.66
N ILE A 26 6.53 6.44 11.15
CA ILE A 26 7.09 5.08 11.20
C ILE A 26 8.19 5.02 12.24
N ARG A 27 8.24 3.95 13.03
CA ARG A 27 9.36 3.62 13.91
C ARG A 27 9.81 2.18 13.67
N PHE A 28 11.10 1.98 13.43
CA PHE A 28 11.67 0.65 13.33
C PHE A 28 12.00 0.11 14.72
N GLU A 29 11.45 -1.05 15.07
CA GLU A 29 11.65 -1.65 16.40
C GLU A 29 12.80 -2.65 16.38
N ALA A 30 12.63 -3.75 15.66
CA ALA A 30 13.56 -4.86 15.68
C ALA A 30 13.40 -5.79 14.48
N VAL A 31 14.38 -6.66 14.31
CA VAL A 31 14.29 -7.84 13.45
C VAL A 31 13.69 -8.97 14.28
N SER A 32 12.58 -9.57 13.83
CA SER A 32 11.94 -10.73 14.48
C SER A 32 12.08 -12.03 13.67
N GLY A 33 12.82 -11.97 12.55
CA GLY A 33 13.06 -13.09 11.66
C GLY A 33 14.35 -13.84 11.98
N VAL A 34 15.11 -14.17 10.94
CA VAL A 34 16.34 -14.97 11.02
C VAL A 34 17.54 -14.18 10.53
N THR A 35 18.74 -14.75 10.62
CA THR A 35 19.94 -14.23 9.94
C THR A 35 20.46 -15.29 8.97
N ASP A 36 20.99 -14.87 7.83
CA ASP A 36 21.71 -15.74 6.89
C ASP A 36 23.23 -15.79 7.17
N GLY A 37 23.67 -15.17 8.28
CA GLY A 37 25.08 -15.01 8.66
C GLY A 37 25.69 -13.67 8.25
N THR A 38 25.04 -12.91 7.36
CA THR A 38 25.48 -11.57 6.92
C THR A 38 24.39 -10.53 7.11
N TYR A 39 23.16 -10.86 6.74
CA TYR A 39 22.00 -9.99 6.74
C TYR A 39 20.94 -10.48 7.72
N ASN A 40 20.18 -9.52 8.21
CA ASN A 40 18.95 -9.76 8.96
C ASN A 40 17.80 -9.96 7.99
N ILE A 41 17.07 -11.05 8.16
CA ILE A 41 15.98 -11.51 7.30
C ILE A 41 14.66 -11.31 8.04
N GLY A 42 13.63 -10.87 7.32
CA GLY A 42 12.31 -10.64 7.90
C GLY A 42 11.65 -11.88 8.55
N PRO A 43 10.53 -11.67 9.27
CA PRO A 43 9.81 -10.40 9.35
C PRO A 43 10.48 -9.42 10.31
N TYR A 44 10.47 -8.15 9.93
CA TYR A 44 10.81 -7.02 10.79
C TYR A 44 9.58 -6.59 11.59
N ARG A 45 9.79 -5.84 12.67
CA ARG A 45 8.74 -5.16 13.42
C ARG A 45 8.88 -3.66 13.25
N ILE A 46 7.82 -3.02 12.78
CA ILE A 46 7.72 -1.55 12.69
C ILE A 46 6.45 -1.08 13.38
N GLN A 47 6.44 0.16 13.86
CA GLN A 47 5.21 0.84 14.26
C GLN A 47 4.80 1.83 13.17
N VAL A 48 3.51 1.88 12.87
CA VAL A 48 2.88 2.88 12.00
C VAL A 48 1.85 3.62 12.85
N ASP A 49 2.09 4.91 13.11
CA ASP A 49 1.26 5.74 13.99
C ASP A 49 1.01 5.09 15.37
N GLY A 50 2.03 4.39 15.89
CA GLY A 50 1.98 3.70 17.19
C GLY A 50 1.37 2.30 17.17
N VAL A 51 0.88 1.82 16.02
CA VAL A 51 0.38 0.45 15.84
C VAL A 51 1.48 -0.44 15.29
N GLU A 52 1.71 -1.60 15.90
CA GLU A 52 2.75 -2.53 15.45
C GLU A 52 2.31 -3.36 14.24
N PHE A 53 3.24 -3.52 13.28
CA PHE A 53 3.10 -4.36 12.09
C PHE A 53 4.33 -5.24 11.91
N GLN A 54 4.10 -6.46 11.41
CA GLN A 54 5.17 -7.23 10.77
C GLN A 54 5.44 -6.64 9.39
N ALA A 55 6.71 -6.55 9.02
CA ALA A 55 7.14 -5.98 7.75
C ALA A 55 8.14 -6.89 7.03
N MET A 56 8.19 -6.81 5.71
CA MET A 56 9.30 -7.33 4.91
C MET A 56 10.00 -6.17 4.24
N CYS A 57 11.34 -6.17 4.30
CA CYS A 57 12.14 -5.23 3.54
C CYS A 57 12.11 -5.62 2.06
N TYR A 58 11.85 -4.69 1.15
CA TYR A 58 12.05 -4.94 -0.30
C TYR A 58 13.24 -4.14 -0.87
N ASP A 59 13.79 -3.23 -0.07
CA ASP A 59 14.83 -2.28 -0.46
C ASP A 59 16.19 -2.68 0.12
N PHE A 60 17.08 -3.18 -0.74
CA PHE A 60 18.45 -3.56 -0.34
C PHE A 60 19.43 -2.38 -0.31
N GLN A 61 19.06 -1.23 -0.87
CA GLN A 61 19.98 -0.11 -1.11
C GLN A 61 20.05 0.86 0.07
N HIS A 62 19.00 0.91 0.89
CA HIS A 62 18.92 1.78 2.05
C HIS A 62 18.83 0.98 3.35
N SER A 63 19.26 1.59 4.44
CA SER A 63 19.28 0.98 5.76
C SER A 63 18.34 1.69 6.73
N VAL A 64 18.05 1.00 7.83
CA VAL A 64 17.38 1.56 9.00
C VAL A 64 18.06 1.06 10.27
N SER A 65 18.07 1.88 11.31
CA SER A 65 18.61 1.51 12.63
C SER A 65 17.49 1.27 13.65
N GLY A 66 17.77 0.43 14.66
CA GLY A 66 16.87 0.19 15.80
C GLY A 66 16.43 1.50 16.47
N GLY A 67 15.12 1.70 16.63
CA GLY A 67 14.52 2.91 17.22
C GLY A 67 14.43 4.12 16.28
N GLN A 68 14.96 4.04 15.06
CA GLN A 68 14.87 5.14 14.09
C GLN A 68 13.40 5.42 13.75
N THR A 69 13.05 6.71 13.73
CA THR A 69 11.70 7.20 13.40
C THR A 69 11.76 8.09 12.17
N TRP A 70 10.81 7.97 11.25
CA TRP A 70 10.70 8.82 10.05
C TRP A 70 9.23 8.99 9.61
N GLN A 71 9.00 9.93 8.70
CA GLN A 71 7.70 10.11 8.05
C GLN A 71 7.67 9.37 6.72
N ALA A 72 6.60 8.62 6.47
CA ALA A 72 6.44 7.82 5.27
C ALA A 72 5.06 7.96 4.63
N ASN A 73 5.00 7.72 3.32
CA ASN A 73 3.76 7.41 2.63
C ASN A 73 3.43 5.92 2.79
N LEU A 74 2.14 5.62 2.88
CA LEU A 74 1.59 4.27 2.81
C LEU A 74 0.92 4.09 1.45
N LEU A 75 1.67 3.62 0.48
CA LEU A 75 1.24 3.52 -0.91
C LEU A 75 0.43 2.25 -1.13
N THR A 76 -0.52 2.32 -2.08
CA THR A 76 -1.33 1.17 -2.50
C THR A 76 -0.87 0.70 -3.87
N LEU A 77 -1.21 -0.52 -4.27
CA LEU A 77 -0.89 -0.99 -5.63
C LEU A 77 -1.53 -0.13 -6.72
N THR A 78 -2.66 0.52 -6.42
CA THR A 78 -3.35 1.45 -7.33
C THR A 78 -2.71 2.83 -7.40
N ASP A 79 -1.86 3.21 -6.43
CA ASP A 79 -1.12 4.47 -6.42
C ASP A 79 0.30 4.25 -5.88
N LEU A 80 1.20 3.96 -6.80
CA LEU A 80 2.63 3.78 -6.57
C LEU A 80 3.46 4.98 -7.07
N SER A 81 2.82 6.12 -7.37
CA SER A 81 3.47 7.27 -8.00
C SER A 81 4.69 7.81 -7.24
N LEU A 82 4.73 7.58 -5.92
CA LEU A 82 5.80 8.00 -5.02
C LEU A 82 6.67 6.83 -4.53
N ALA A 83 6.53 5.64 -5.10
CA ALA A 83 7.33 4.48 -4.71
C ALA A 83 8.77 4.63 -5.20
N TYR A 84 9.74 4.10 -4.45
CA TYR A 84 11.17 4.29 -4.77
C TYR A 84 11.58 3.80 -6.16
N PHE A 85 10.97 2.70 -6.64
CA PHE A 85 11.41 2.02 -7.86
C PHE A 85 10.46 2.22 -9.05
N THR A 86 9.73 3.35 -9.11
CA THR A 86 8.86 3.69 -10.26
C THR A 86 9.58 3.75 -11.60
N GLY A 87 10.90 3.98 -11.60
CA GLY A 87 11.73 3.95 -12.81
C GLY A 87 12.13 2.55 -13.30
N VAL A 88 11.83 1.48 -12.55
CA VAL A 88 12.19 0.11 -12.91
C VAL A 88 11.15 -0.47 -13.89
N PRO A 89 11.56 -1.12 -15.00
CA PRO A 89 10.62 -1.79 -15.89
C PRO A 89 9.76 -2.83 -15.15
N GLY A 90 8.44 -2.75 -15.37
CA GLY A 90 7.46 -3.62 -14.71
C GLY A 90 7.36 -3.41 -13.20
N TYR A 91 7.62 -2.20 -12.69
CA TYR A 91 7.60 -1.93 -11.25
C TYR A 91 6.26 -2.26 -10.60
N GLN A 92 5.13 -2.05 -11.28
CA GLN A 92 3.80 -2.34 -10.72
C GLN A 92 3.64 -3.85 -10.47
N GLU A 93 4.04 -4.67 -11.43
CA GLU A 93 4.07 -6.12 -11.31
C GLU A 93 5.02 -6.58 -10.20
N LYS A 94 6.21 -5.97 -10.11
CA LYS A 94 7.18 -6.29 -9.06
C LYS A 94 6.68 -5.94 -7.67
N TYR A 95 6.02 -4.79 -7.49
CA TYR A 95 5.39 -4.45 -6.20
C TYR A 95 4.25 -5.39 -5.85
N ALA A 96 3.51 -5.92 -6.82
CA ALA A 96 2.52 -6.96 -6.56
C ALA A 96 3.19 -8.29 -6.15
N GLU A 97 4.29 -8.66 -6.81
CA GLU A 97 5.11 -9.82 -6.46
C GLU A 97 5.73 -9.69 -5.06
N GLU A 98 6.16 -8.49 -4.65
CA GLU A 98 6.62 -8.18 -3.28
C GLU A 98 5.55 -8.46 -2.22
N MET A 99 4.32 -7.99 -2.46
CA MET A 99 3.19 -8.23 -1.54
C MET A 99 2.90 -9.72 -1.42
N TRP A 100 2.99 -10.46 -2.52
CA TRP A 100 2.88 -11.92 -2.51
C TRP A 100 4.04 -12.56 -1.75
N LEU A 101 5.30 -12.20 -2.02
CA LEU A 101 6.48 -12.72 -1.32
C LEU A 101 6.41 -12.45 0.19
N TYR A 102 5.95 -11.27 0.60
CA TYR A 102 5.69 -10.97 2.01
C TYR A 102 4.66 -11.93 2.62
N SER A 103 3.56 -12.24 1.93
CA SER A 103 2.59 -13.24 2.41
C SER A 103 3.22 -14.63 2.60
N GLN A 104 4.12 -15.02 1.70
CA GLN A 104 4.85 -16.29 1.82
C GLN A 104 5.84 -16.25 2.99
N LEU A 105 6.52 -15.12 3.19
CA LEU A 105 7.47 -14.94 4.30
C LEU A 105 6.79 -15.10 5.66
N LEU A 106 5.58 -14.57 5.82
CA LEU A 106 4.82 -14.69 7.07
C LEU A 106 4.40 -16.12 7.40
N THR A 107 4.20 -16.96 6.38
CA THR A 107 3.78 -18.37 6.55
C THR A 107 4.94 -19.35 6.50
N ALA A 108 6.16 -18.88 6.16
CA ALA A 108 7.34 -19.71 6.05
C ALA A 108 7.82 -20.22 7.42
N ASN A 109 7.93 -21.54 7.53
CA ASN A 109 8.29 -22.25 8.76
C ASN A 109 9.77 -22.64 8.85
N SER A 110 10.58 -22.40 7.82
CA SER A 110 12.02 -22.70 7.83
C SER A 110 12.87 -21.45 7.58
N ALA A 111 14.04 -21.40 8.22
CA ALA A 111 15.00 -20.31 8.02
C ALA A 111 15.43 -20.19 6.56
N THR A 112 15.72 -21.33 5.91
CA THR A 112 16.10 -21.38 4.49
C THR A 112 15.02 -20.80 3.57
N ALA A 113 13.75 -21.08 3.84
CA ALA A 113 12.65 -20.49 3.06
C ALA A 113 12.60 -18.98 3.25
N ARG A 114 12.67 -18.49 4.49
CA ARG A 114 12.65 -17.04 4.78
C ARG A 114 13.81 -16.30 4.11
N VAL A 115 15.02 -16.87 4.16
CA VAL A 115 16.21 -16.31 3.48
C VAL A 115 15.95 -16.23 1.97
N GLY A 116 15.50 -17.33 1.35
CA GLY A 116 15.22 -17.36 -0.08
C GLY A 116 14.14 -16.36 -0.51
N ILE A 117 13.08 -16.19 0.28
CA ILE A 117 12.00 -15.23 0.01
C ILE A 117 12.52 -13.80 0.10
N GLN A 118 13.27 -13.48 1.16
CA GLN A 118 13.84 -12.15 1.38
C GLN A 118 14.85 -11.77 0.30
N HIS A 119 15.67 -12.72 -0.15
CA HIS A 119 16.60 -12.53 -1.26
C HIS A 119 15.85 -12.33 -2.59
N ALA A 120 14.76 -13.08 -2.82
CA ALA A 120 13.91 -12.88 -3.98
C ALA A 120 13.29 -11.48 -4.01
N ALA A 121 12.77 -11.00 -2.87
CA ALA A 121 12.26 -9.64 -2.73
C ALA A 121 13.33 -8.60 -3.13
N TRP A 122 14.50 -8.64 -2.50
CA TRP A 122 15.58 -7.71 -2.84
C TRP A 122 15.99 -7.75 -4.32
N LEU A 123 16.03 -8.93 -4.93
CA LEU A 123 16.39 -9.10 -6.35
C LEU A 123 15.36 -8.54 -7.33
N LEU A 124 14.10 -8.35 -6.94
CA LEU A 124 13.10 -7.75 -7.82
C LEU A 124 13.51 -6.33 -8.24
N PHE A 125 14.11 -5.57 -7.32
CA PHE A 125 14.51 -4.18 -7.56
C PHE A 125 16.02 -3.96 -7.59
N THR A 126 16.81 -4.83 -6.95
CA THR A 126 18.26 -4.69 -6.84
C THR A 126 18.96 -5.94 -7.38
N PRO A 127 19.35 -5.99 -8.67
CA PRO A 127 19.99 -7.17 -9.27
C PRO A 127 21.31 -7.59 -8.62
N SER A 128 21.96 -6.68 -7.88
CA SER A 128 23.18 -6.95 -7.12
C SER A 128 22.94 -7.50 -5.71
N ALA A 129 21.68 -7.69 -5.30
CA ALA A 129 21.35 -8.25 -3.99
C ALA A 129 21.76 -9.74 -3.90
N PRO A 130 21.89 -10.28 -2.67
CA PRO A 130 22.11 -11.71 -2.47
C PRO A 130 21.06 -12.56 -3.19
N SER A 131 21.49 -13.67 -3.78
CA SER A 131 20.64 -14.54 -4.61
C SER A 131 20.48 -15.96 -4.10
N ALA A 132 21.16 -16.31 -3.00
CA ALA A 132 21.11 -17.64 -2.42
C ALA A 132 19.67 -18.02 -2.05
N GLY A 133 19.16 -19.09 -2.66
CA GLY A 133 17.78 -19.58 -2.44
C GLY A 133 16.68 -18.79 -3.13
N ALA A 134 16.98 -17.71 -3.87
CA ALA A 134 15.97 -16.80 -4.42
C ALA A 134 15.28 -17.30 -5.70
N THR A 135 16.00 -18.05 -6.55
CA THR A 135 15.52 -18.43 -7.90
C THR A 135 14.16 -19.10 -7.91
N ALA A 136 13.93 -20.03 -6.97
CA ALA A 136 12.64 -20.73 -6.85
C ALA A 136 11.51 -19.77 -6.45
N TRP A 137 11.79 -18.83 -5.56
CA TRP A 137 10.81 -17.84 -5.09
C TRP A 137 10.49 -16.77 -6.13
N LEU A 138 11.48 -16.31 -6.90
CA LEU A 138 11.24 -15.43 -8.07
C LEU A 138 10.36 -16.12 -9.11
N SER A 139 10.63 -17.39 -9.41
CA SER A 139 9.82 -18.18 -10.33
C SER A 139 8.39 -18.36 -9.80
N ALA A 140 8.24 -18.63 -8.51
CA ALA A 140 6.94 -18.78 -7.86
C ALA A 140 6.15 -17.45 -7.82
N ALA A 141 6.80 -16.32 -7.57
CA ALA A 141 6.17 -15.01 -7.59
C ALA A 141 5.66 -14.64 -9.00
N THR A 142 6.48 -14.91 -10.03
CA THR A 142 6.05 -14.76 -11.44
C THR A 142 4.85 -15.65 -11.75
N ALA A 143 4.86 -16.92 -11.33
CA ALA A 143 3.74 -17.83 -11.54
C ALA A 143 2.47 -17.35 -10.81
N ALA A 144 2.59 -16.87 -9.56
CA ALA A 144 1.49 -16.31 -8.81
C ALA A 144 0.90 -15.08 -9.51
N ARG A 145 1.73 -14.18 -10.04
CA ARG A 145 1.29 -13.03 -10.83
C ARG A 145 0.51 -13.44 -12.08
N LEU A 146 1.03 -14.41 -12.85
CA LEU A 146 0.34 -14.92 -14.04
C LEU A 146 -1.01 -15.57 -13.71
N ALA A 147 -1.15 -16.13 -12.51
CA ALA A 147 -2.39 -16.68 -11.99
C ALA A 147 -3.32 -15.63 -11.33
N GLY A 148 -2.93 -14.36 -11.29
CA GLY A 148 -3.73 -13.29 -10.66
C GLY A 148 -3.70 -13.30 -9.13
N PHE A 149 -2.62 -13.82 -8.54
CA PHE A 149 -2.37 -13.88 -7.09
C PHE A 149 -3.50 -14.58 -6.29
N PRO A 150 -3.79 -15.86 -6.59
CA PRO A 150 -4.89 -16.57 -5.93
C PRO A 150 -4.67 -16.64 -4.42
N GLY A 151 -5.73 -16.38 -3.65
CA GLY A 151 -5.73 -16.52 -2.19
C GLY A 151 -5.17 -15.32 -1.42
N ILE A 152 -4.81 -14.22 -2.10
CA ILE A 152 -4.42 -12.96 -1.44
C ILE A 152 -5.19 -11.76 -2.00
N ASP A 153 -5.55 -10.84 -1.12
CA ASP A 153 -6.11 -9.53 -1.51
C ASP A 153 -5.01 -8.47 -1.41
N LEU A 154 -4.45 -8.10 -2.57
CA LEU A 154 -3.37 -7.11 -2.66
C LEU A 154 -3.77 -5.72 -2.16
N SER A 155 -5.07 -5.41 -2.08
CA SER A 155 -5.55 -4.10 -1.58
C SER A 155 -5.35 -3.92 -0.07
N THR A 156 -5.07 -5.01 0.65
CA THR A 156 -4.83 -5.01 2.11
C THR A 156 -3.38 -4.72 2.50
N TYR A 157 -2.49 -4.56 1.51
CA TYR A 157 -1.07 -4.30 1.71
C TYR A 157 -0.71 -2.84 1.43
N ARG A 158 0.37 -2.37 2.06
CA ARG A 158 0.94 -1.04 1.83
C ARG A 158 2.44 -1.13 1.58
N VAL A 159 2.91 -0.31 0.66
CA VAL A 159 4.34 -0.02 0.49
C VAL A 159 4.68 1.19 1.34
N VAL A 160 5.67 1.04 2.23
CA VAL A 160 6.13 2.08 3.14
C VAL A 160 7.37 2.74 2.56
N ASN A 161 7.26 4.01 2.21
CA ASN A 161 8.33 4.80 1.60
C ASN A 161 8.49 6.15 2.29
N SER A 162 9.72 6.59 2.53
CA SER A 162 10.01 7.96 2.96
C SER A 162 9.28 8.99 2.08
N LEU A 163 8.92 10.12 2.67
CA LEU A 163 8.33 11.22 1.93
C LEU A 163 9.28 11.74 0.82
N PRO A 164 8.74 12.23 -0.31
CA PRO A 164 9.53 12.91 -1.33
C PRO A 164 10.36 14.05 -0.74
N GLY A 165 11.65 14.10 -1.08
CA GLY A 165 12.59 15.11 -0.58
C GLY A 165 13.14 14.85 0.82
N ALA A 166 12.67 13.83 1.54
CA ALA A 166 13.30 13.36 2.76
C ALA A 166 14.43 12.36 2.45
N PRO A 167 15.39 12.13 3.37
CA PRO A 167 16.33 11.03 3.26
C PRO A 167 15.61 9.69 3.08
N LEU A 168 16.08 8.88 2.14
CA LEU A 168 15.53 7.55 1.90
C LEU A 168 15.94 6.62 3.05
N VAL A 169 14.93 6.02 3.67
CA VAL A 169 15.06 4.94 4.65
C VAL A 169 14.59 3.66 3.97
N GLN A 170 15.09 2.52 4.43
CA GLN A 170 14.70 1.20 3.97
C GLN A 170 13.19 1.07 3.71
N GLY A 171 12.82 0.67 2.50
CA GLY A 171 11.44 0.44 2.08
C GLY A 171 10.87 -0.88 2.61
N PHE A 172 9.60 -0.85 3.03
CA PHE A 172 8.91 -2.02 3.60
C PHE A 172 7.59 -2.33 2.92
N ILE A 173 7.19 -3.61 2.97
CA ILE A 173 5.83 -4.09 2.74
C ILE A 173 5.21 -4.47 4.08
N ILE A 174 3.98 -4.01 4.31
CA ILE A 174 3.14 -4.37 5.44
C ILE A 174 1.74 -4.76 4.98
N GLY A 175 1.06 -5.61 5.74
CA GLY A 175 -0.32 -6.05 5.48
C GLY A 175 -1.28 -5.70 6.61
N GLY A 176 -2.53 -6.16 6.50
CA GLY A 176 -3.55 -6.02 7.55
C GLY A 176 -4.36 -4.71 7.50
N PHE A 177 -4.29 -3.97 6.38
CA PHE A 177 -5.14 -2.81 6.17
C PHE A 177 -6.51 -3.25 5.65
N PRO A 178 -7.58 -2.50 5.98
CA PRO A 178 -8.86 -2.73 5.31
C PRO A 178 -8.67 -2.58 3.79
N PRO A 179 -9.41 -3.37 2.98
CA PRO A 179 -9.41 -3.23 1.54
C PRO A 179 -9.65 -1.76 1.16
N ALA A 180 -8.95 -1.26 0.15
CA ALA A 180 -9.17 0.11 -0.32
C ALA A 180 -10.64 0.24 -0.72
N SER A 181 -11.41 1.07 0.01
CA SER A 181 -12.81 1.32 -0.32
C SER A 181 -12.87 1.95 -1.71
N VAL A 182 -13.43 1.22 -2.67
CA VAL A 182 -13.86 1.81 -3.95
C VAL A 182 -14.79 2.96 -3.57
N PRO A 183 -14.54 4.21 -4.02
CA PRO A 183 -15.49 5.28 -3.80
C PRO A 183 -16.81 4.86 -4.44
N GLU A 184 -17.76 4.40 -3.64
CA GLU A 184 -19.12 4.25 -4.12
C GLU A 184 -19.55 5.64 -4.60
N PRO A 185 -20.18 5.78 -5.78
CA PRO A 185 -20.75 7.05 -6.18
C PRO A 185 -21.68 7.46 -5.05
N ALA A 186 -21.32 8.56 -4.38
CA ALA A 186 -21.95 8.95 -3.14
C ALA A 186 -23.48 8.86 -3.32
N PRO A 187 -24.23 8.23 -2.41
CA PRO A 187 -25.67 8.01 -2.58
C PRO A 187 -26.45 9.30 -2.85
N TYR A 188 -25.86 10.46 -2.53
CA TYR A 188 -26.35 11.79 -2.87
C TYR A 188 -26.40 12.10 -4.38
N VAL A 189 -25.52 11.52 -5.22
CA VAL A 189 -25.57 11.69 -6.69
C VAL A 189 -26.71 10.87 -7.29
N ALA A 190 -26.91 9.64 -6.82
CA ALA A 190 -28.04 8.80 -7.23
C ALA A 190 -29.39 9.41 -6.77
N THR A 191 -29.45 9.92 -5.53
CA THR A 191 -30.64 10.60 -4.99
C THR A 191 -30.88 11.94 -5.69
N GLY A 192 -29.82 12.70 -6.00
CA GLY A 192 -29.89 13.96 -6.74
C GLY A 192 -30.37 13.78 -8.18
N ALA A 193 -29.86 12.78 -8.89
CA ALA A 193 -30.33 12.44 -10.24
C ALA A 193 -31.80 12.00 -10.24
N GLY A 194 -32.22 11.20 -9.26
CA GLY A 194 -33.62 10.79 -9.09
C GLY A 194 -34.57 11.97 -8.89
N LEU A 195 -34.19 12.95 -8.05
CA LEU A 195 -35.02 14.14 -7.79
C LEU A 195 -35.10 15.08 -9.00
N VAL A 196 -34.03 15.21 -9.80
CA VAL A 196 -34.04 16.00 -11.04
C VAL A 196 -34.97 15.37 -12.08
N LEU A 197 -34.93 14.05 -12.25
CA LEU A 197 -35.82 13.34 -13.18
C LEU A 197 -37.30 13.47 -12.77
N LEU A 198 -37.62 13.39 -11.48
CA LEU A 198 -38.97 13.60 -10.97
C LEU A 198 -39.45 15.05 -11.15
N ALA A 199 -38.56 16.03 -10.98
CA ALA A 199 -38.89 17.44 -11.20
C ALA A 199 -39.15 17.75 -12.70
N VAL A 200 -38.39 17.14 -13.62
CA VAL A 200 -38.59 17.27 -15.07
C VAL A 200 -39.90 16.60 -15.50
N TRP A 201 -40.22 15.43 -14.93
CA TRP A 201 -41.46 14.72 -15.25
C TRP A 201 -42.72 15.50 -14.79
N LYS A 202 -42.68 16.10 -13.60
CA LYS A 202 -43.78 16.94 -13.09
C LYS A 202 -43.96 18.26 -13.86
N ARG A 203 -42.90 18.77 -14.52
CA ARG A 203 -42.99 19.96 -15.39
C ARG A 203 -43.54 19.68 -16.79
N ARG A 204 -43.60 18.41 -17.20
CA ARG A 204 -44.09 17.99 -18.54
C ARG A 204 -45.54 17.47 -18.52
N ARG A 205 -46.18 17.43 -17.36
CA ARG A 205 -47.63 17.24 -17.18
C ARG A 205 -48.27 18.56 -16.76
#